data_AF-A0A7V7AHF5-F1
#
_entry.id   AF-A0A7V7AHF5-F1
#
_cell.length_a   1.000
_cell.length_b   1.000
_cell.length_c   1.000
_cell.angle_alpha   90.00
_cell.angle_beta   90.00
_cell.angle_gamma   90.00
#
_symmetry.space_group_name_H-M   'P 1'
#
loop_
_entity.id
_entity.type
_entity.pdbx_description
1 polymer ?
#
loop_
_entity_poly.entity_id
_entity_poly.type
_entity_poly.pdbx_seq_one_letter_code
_entity_poly.pdbx_strand_id
1 'polypeptide(L)'
;MEYTVLPHPTFEVGKKIAIERGGGLAVAKSTPEKEEAAALFLKWFTASELNMRFMACTRYLPVTDKAFTDRMEREIVENSNPNIQKLLCTPITVHAEYDFLHNASI
;
A
#
# COMPACT_ATOMS: atom_id res chain seq x y z
N MET A 1 -20.66 9.68 13.00
CA MET A 1 -20.16 10.66 12.02
C MET A 1 -19.86 9.92 10.73
N GLU A 2 -20.31 10.47 9.62
CA GLU A 2 -20.03 9.94 8.28
C GLU A 2 -18.84 10.71 7.71
N TYR A 3 -17.83 9.99 7.22
CA TYR A 3 -16.67 10.58 6.57
C TYR A 3 -16.69 10.26 5.07
N THR A 4 -16.12 11.18 4.29
CA THR A 4 -15.85 10.97 2.87
C THR A 4 -14.34 11.00 2.69
N VAL A 5 -13.81 9.97 2.03
CA VAL A 5 -12.42 9.89 1.61
C VAL A 5 -12.44 10.02 0.10
N LEU A 6 -11.65 10.94 -0.45
CA LEU A 6 -11.65 11.27 -1.88
C LEU A 6 -10.24 11.16 -2.45
N PRO A 7 -10.10 10.85 -3.75
CA PRO A 7 -8.84 10.97 -4.47
C PRO A 7 -8.26 12.38 -4.38
N HIS A 8 -6.96 12.51 -4.64
CA HIS A 8 -6.30 13.81 -4.70
C HIS A 8 -6.93 14.68 -5.79
N PRO A 9 -7.19 15.98 -5.54
CA PRO A 9 -7.77 16.86 -6.54
C PRO A 9 -6.82 17.03 -7.73
N THR A 10 -7.39 17.20 -8.91
CA THR A 10 -6.64 17.42 -10.16
C THR A 10 -7.27 18.57 -10.94
N PHE A 11 -6.50 19.19 -11.83
CA PHE A 11 -7.01 20.25 -12.71
C PHE A 11 -7.89 19.63 -13.80
N GLU A 12 -8.90 20.37 -14.26
CA GLU A 12 -9.89 19.90 -15.25
C GLU A 12 -9.26 19.40 -16.57
N VAL A 13 -8.18 20.05 -17.02
CA VAL A 13 -7.40 19.66 -18.22
C VAL A 13 -6.03 19.08 -17.83
N GLY A 14 -5.84 18.75 -16.55
CA GLY A 14 -4.60 18.20 -16.02
C GLY A 14 -4.53 16.68 -16.12
N LYS A 15 -3.32 16.16 -16.27
CA LYS A 15 -3.09 14.71 -16.14
C LYS A 15 -3.23 14.31 -14.67
N LYS A 16 -3.95 13.22 -14.39
CA LYS A 16 -4.04 12.63 -13.04
C LYS A 16 -2.70 11.97 -12.71
N ILE A 17 -1.94 12.59 -11.81
CA ILE A 17 -0.64 12.09 -11.37
C ILE A 17 -0.62 12.06 -9.84
N ALA A 18 -0.23 10.91 -9.29
CA ALA A 18 -0.02 10.72 -7.86
C ALA A 18 1.47 10.46 -7.58
N ILE A 19 1.94 10.90 -6.41
CA ILE A 19 3.29 10.59 -5.94
C ILE A 19 3.17 9.44 -4.95
N GLU A 20 3.80 8.31 -5.26
CA GLU A 20 3.96 7.23 -4.30
C GLU A 20 5.07 7.58 -3.31
N ARG A 21 4.77 7.49 -2.01
CA ARG A 21 5.75 7.76 -0.95
C ARG A 21 5.69 6.67 0.10
N GLY A 22 6.84 6.25 0.56
CA GLY A 22 6.99 5.24 1.60
C GLY A 22 8.43 5.14 2.07
N GLY A 23 8.68 4.15 2.93
CA GLY A 23 10.02 3.75 3.32
C GLY A 23 10.39 2.44 2.64
N GLY A 24 11.59 2.35 2.09
CA GLY A 24 12.19 1.09 1.67
C GLY A 24 12.90 0.41 2.84
N LEU A 25 13.00 -0.91 2.80
CA LEU A 25 13.88 -1.69 3.67
C LEU A 25 15.06 -2.18 2.85
N ALA A 26 16.27 -2.02 3.38
CA ALA A 26 17.50 -2.47 2.76
C ALA A 26 18.32 -3.29 3.75
N VAL A 27 19.05 -4.28 3.24
CA VAL A 27 19.99 -5.08 4.03
C VAL A 27 21.37 -4.45 3.92
N ALA A 28 21.92 -3.99 5.05
CA ALA A 28 23.29 -3.51 5.10
C ALA A 28 24.28 -4.68 5.04
N LYS A 29 25.44 -4.45 4.42
CA LYS A 29 26.50 -5.45 4.33
C LYS A 29 26.90 -5.96 5.73
N SER A 30 26.94 -7.28 5.89
CA SER A 30 27.20 -7.95 7.18
C SER A 30 27.88 -9.31 6.97
N THR A 31 27.56 -10.30 7.81
CA THR A 31 27.96 -11.70 7.58
C THR A 31 26.90 -12.41 6.73
N PRO A 32 27.25 -13.45 5.96
CA PRO A 32 26.31 -14.19 5.13
C PRO A 32 25.06 -14.67 5.89
N GLU A 33 25.22 -15.12 7.13
CA GLU A 33 24.12 -15.64 7.96
C GLU A 33 23.15 -14.53 8.36
N LYS A 34 23.65 -13.32 8.64
CA LYS A 34 22.81 -12.16 8.98
C LYS A 34 22.08 -11.63 7.76
N GLU A 35 22.74 -11.62 6.62
CA GLU A 35 22.15 -11.22 5.35
C GLU A 35 21.03 -12.18 4.93
N GLU A 36 21.25 -13.49 5.06
CA GLU A 36 20.25 -14.52 4.81
C GLU A 36 19.05 -14.39 5.76
N ALA A 37 19.29 -14.24 7.07
CA ALA A 37 18.23 -14.06 8.04
C ALA A 37 17.40 -12.79 7.77
N ALA A 38 18.05 -11.69 7.38
CA ALA A 38 17.37 -10.45 7.01
C ALA A 38 16.51 -10.63 5.75
N ALA A 39 17.03 -11.34 4.73
CA ALA A 39 16.27 -11.63 3.51
C ALA A 39 15.02 -12.50 3.80
N LEU A 40 15.16 -13.51 4.66
CA LEU A 40 14.02 -14.34 5.11
C LEU A 40 12.98 -13.52 5.88
N PHE A 41 13.43 -12.65 6.77
CA PHE A 41 12.55 -11.73 7.50
C PHE A 41 11.80 -10.81 6.54
N LEU A 42 12.48 -10.18 5.57
CA LEU A 42 11.84 -9.29 4.60
C LEU A 42 10.79 -10.04 3.78
N LYS A 43 11.12 -11.23 3.29
CA LYS A 43 10.17 -12.09 2.55
C LYS A 43 8.92 -12.42 3.38
N TRP A 44 9.10 -12.74 4.66
CA TRP A 44 7.97 -13.00 5.56
C TRP A 44 7.17 -11.73 5.83
N PHE A 45 7.85 -10.61 6.14
CA PHE A 45 7.24 -9.32 6.48
C PHE A 45 6.39 -8.75 5.36
N THR A 46 6.86 -8.86 4.11
CA THR A 46 6.14 -8.36 2.93
C THR A 46 5.15 -9.37 2.35
N ALA A 47 5.02 -10.57 2.92
CA ALA A 47 4.03 -11.54 2.46
C ALA A 47 2.61 -11.00 2.69
N SER A 48 1.69 -11.30 1.75
CA SER A 48 0.37 -10.64 1.69
C SER A 48 -0.42 -10.69 3.01
N GLU A 49 -0.42 -11.81 3.73
CA GLU A 49 -1.17 -11.92 4.99
C GLU A 49 -0.64 -10.97 6.08
N LEU A 50 0.68 -10.94 6.26
CA LEU A 50 1.31 -10.11 7.26
C LEU A 50 1.26 -8.64 6.88
N ASN A 51 1.40 -8.35 5.58
CA ASN A 51 1.29 -7.00 5.07
C ASN A 51 -0.11 -6.40 5.29
N MET A 52 -1.18 -7.20 5.17
CA MET A 52 -2.55 -6.76 5.52
C MET A 52 -2.69 -6.40 7.01
N ARG A 53 -2.09 -7.20 7.90
CA ARG A 53 -2.08 -6.89 9.34
C ARG A 53 -1.31 -5.60 9.62
N PHE A 54 -0.15 -5.43 8.99
CA PHE A 54 0.65 -4.22 9.10
C PHE A 54 -0.15 -2.98 8.65
N MET A 55 -0.84 -3.05 7.52
CA MET A 55 -1.72 -1.99 7.04
C MET A 55 -2.82 -1.62 8.05
N ALA A 56 -3.54 -2.62 8.56
CA ALA A 56 -4.68 -2.37 9.46
C ALA A 56 -4.26 -1.55 10.69
N CYS A 57 -3.04 -1.77 11.18
CA CYS A 57 -2.50 -1.04 12.33
C CYS A 57 -1.87 0.31 11.97
N THR A 58 -1.27 0.45 10.79
CA THR A 58 -0.41 1.61 10.45
C THR A 58 -1.02 2.57 9.43
N ARG A 59 -2.09 2.15 8.75
CA ARG A 59 -2.74 2.87 7.64
C ARG A 59 -1.85 3.10 6.41
N TYR A 60 -0.76 2.35 6.28
CA TYR A 60 -0.03 2.23 5.01
C TYR A 60 -0.86 1.45 3.98
N LEU A 61 -0.46 1.53 2.71
CA LEU A 61 -0.97 0.70 1.62
C LEU A 61 -0.18 -0.62 1.51
N PRO A 62 -0.74 -1.66 0.88
CA PRO A 62 -0.04 -2.91 0.74
C PRO A 62 1.05 -2.79 -0.32
N VAL A 63 2.16 -3.50 -0.10
CA VAL A 63 3.39 -3.38 -0.92
C VAL A 63 3.51 -4.49 -1.98
N THR A 64 2.47 -5.30 -2.14
CA THR A 64 2.42 -6.38 -3.14
C THR A 64 1.12 -6.31 -3.91
N ASP A 65 1.17 -6.51 -5.23
CA ASP A 65 0.00 -6.47 -6.11
C ASP A 65 -1.12 -7.38 -5.60
N LYS A 66 -0.77 -8.60 -5.20
CA LYS A 66 -1.73 -9.58 -4.68
C LYS A 66 -2.44 -9.14 -3.40
N ALA A 67 -1.75 -8.41 -2.52
CA ALA A 67 -2.39 -7.84 -1.34
C ALA A 67 -3.25 -6.62 -1.71
N PHE A 68 -2.82 -5.83 -2.69
CA PHE A 68 -3.55 -4.67 -3.19
C PHE A 68 -4.85 -5.04 -3.90
N THR A 69 -4.83 -6.04 -4.80
CA THR A 69 -6.03 -6.47 -5.53
C THR A 69 -6.87 -7.40 -4.66
N ASP A 70 -6.39 -8.61 -4.39
CA ASP A 70 -7.25 -9.70 -3.91
C ASP A 70 -7.63 -9.55 -2.44
N ARG A 71 -6.80 -8.88 -1.63
CA ARG A 71 -7.02 -8.78 -0.17
C ARG A 71 -7.74 -7.51 0.21
N MET A 72 -7.45 -6.37 -0.40
CA MET A 72 -8.21 -5.14 -0.13
C MET A 72 -9.66 -5.24 -0.61
N GLU A 73 -9.92 -5.82 -1.79
CA GLU A 73 -11.29 -6.03 -2.28
C GLU A 73 -12.11 -6.89 -1.32
N ARG A 74 -11.53 -7.98 -0.81
CA ARG A 74 -12.16 -8.81 0.23
C ARG A 74 -12.41 -8.05 1.51
N GLU A 75 -11.42 -7.31 2.01
CA GLU A 75 -11.59 -6.50 3.23
C GLU A 75 -12.70 -5.46 3.07
N ILE A 76 -12.84 -4.83 1.90
CA ILE A 76 -13.95 -3.90 1.62
C ILE A 76 -15.30 -4.61 1.73
N VAL A 77 -15.43 -5.81 1.18
CA VAL A 77 -16.69 -6.58 1.20
C VAL A 77 -17.01 -7.10 2.60
N GLU A 78 -16.01 -7.57 3.34
CA GLU A 78 -16.18 -8.22 4.65
C GLU A 78 -16.29 -7.22 5.81
N ASN A 79 -15.79 -6.00 5.66
CA ASN A 79 -15.78 -5.00 6.72
C ASN A 79 -17.13 -4.28 6.84
N SER A 80 -17.75 -4.33 8.02
CA SER A 80 -19.06 -3.73 8.28
C SER A 80 -19.02 -2.21 8.52
N ASN A 81 -17.84 -1.59 8.62
CA ASN A 81 -17.69 -0.17 8.86
C ASN A 81 -17.62 0.61 7.52
N PRO A 82 -18.66 1.39 7.16
CA PRO A 82 -18.70 2.09 5.87
C PRO A 82 -17.57 3.12 5.71
N ASN A 83 -17.04 3.67 6.80
CA ASN A 83 -15.89 4.58 6.71
C ASN A 83 -14.60 3.85 6.34
N ILE A 84 -14.43 2.59 6.78
CA ILE A 84 -13.29 1.76 6.41
C ILE A 84 -13.41 1.33 4.95
N GLN A 85 -14.62 0.97 4.50
CA GLN A 85 -14.88 0.68 3.09
C GLN A 85 -14.49 1.87 2.20
N LYS A 86 -14.97 3.09 2.52
CA LYS A 86 -14.62 4.32 1.79
C LYS A 86 -13.11 4.60 1.79
N LEU A 87 -12.45 4.39 2.94
CA LEU A 87 -11.01 4.54 3.09
C LEU A 87 -10.23 3.58 2.17
N LEU A 88 -10.66 2.34 2.05
CA LEU A 88 -10.00 1.32 1.23
C LEU A 88 -10.33 1.43 -0.26
N CYS A 89 -11.53 1.89 -0.63
CA CYS A 89 -11.90 2.12 -2.04
C CYS A 89 -11.10 3.24 -2.69
N THR A 90 -10.84 4.33 -1.96
CA THR A 90 -10.15 5.51 -2.50
C THR A 90 -8.77 5.20 -3.10
N PRO A 91 -7.84 4.51 -2.41
CA PRO A 91 -6.55 4.16 -3.00
C PRO A 91 -6.66 3.21 -4.20
N ILE A 92 -7.68 2.34 -4.25
CA ILE A 92 -7.95 1.51 -5.45
C ILE A 92 -8.31 2.41 -6.64
N THR A 93 -9.19 3.40 -6.44
CA THR A 93 -9.52 4.39 -7.48
C THR A 93 -8.29 5.18 -7.92
N VAL A 94 -7.48 5.66 -6.97
CA VAL A 94 -6.24 6.39 -7.30
C VAL A 94 -5.29 5.49 -8.09
N HIS A 95 -5.13 4.24 -7.68
CA HIS A 95 -4.27 3.28 -8.38
C HIS A 95 -4.73 2.98 -9.81
N ALA A 96 -6.04 2.93 -10.03
CA ALA A 96 -6.62 2.66 -11.34
C ALA A 96 -6.62 3.87 -12.29
N GLU A 97 -6.75 5.09 -11.76
CA GLU A 97 -6.98 6.30 -12.56
C GLU A 97 -5.79 7.25 -12.68
N TYR A 98 -4.78 7.13 -11.82
CA TYR A 98 -3.64 8.04 -11.76
C TYR A 98 -2.37 7.34 -12.23
N ASP A 99 -1.52 8.08 -12.94
CA ASP A 99 -0.15 7.66 -13.16
C ASP A 99 0.68 7.93 -11.89
N PHE A 100 1.60 7.03 -11.56
CA PHE A 100 2.46 7.19 -10.40
C PHE A 100 3.85 7.69 -10.79
N LEU A 101 4.26 8.76 -10.14
CA LEU A 101 5.66 9.19 -10.13
C LEU A 101 6.40 8.40 -9.05
N HIS A 102 7.23 7.44 -9.47
CA HIS A 102 8.13 6.74 -8.56
C HIS A 102 9.39 7.59 -8.35
N ASN A 103 9.55 8.11 -7.13
CA ASN A 103 10.77 8.81 -6.75
C ASN A 103 11.75 7.85 -6.08
N ALA A 104 12.15 6.80 -6.80
CA ALA A 104 13.21 5.88 -6.37
C ALA A 104 14.45 6.15 -7.22
N SER A 105 15.18 7.22 -6.90
CA SER A 105 16.59 7.32 -7.25
C SER A 105 17.39 6.66 -6.13
N ILE A 106 17.60 5.35 -6.24
CA ILE A 106 18.62 4.60 -5.49
C ILE A 106 19.28 3.63 -6.46
#